data_AF-A0AAP2HNP7-F1
#
_entry.id   AF-A0AAP2HNP7-F1
#
_cell.length_a   1.000
_cell.length_b   1.000
_cell.length_c   1.000
_cell.angle_alpha   90.00
_cell.angle_beta   90.00
_cell.angle_gamma   90.00
#
_symmetry.space_group_name_H-M   'P 1'
#
loop_
_entity.id
_entity.type
_entity.pdbx_description
1 polymer ?
#
loop_
_entity_poly.entity_id
_entity_poly.type
_entity_poly.pdbx_seq_one_letter_code
_entity_poly.pdbx_strand_id
1 'polypeptide(L)'
;MSTRATIPGDPPPVFDGATLQLQFVVEIDGVRAECAITAEALEDHFGARSALEADLREAFERGRQRIAEACADVVADGHGGAVLHSGYFRVQRRAAAALARQATSHAPRS
;
A
#
# COMPACT_ATOMS: atom_id res chain seq x y z
N MET A 1 -17.45 9.89 -2.15
CA MET A 1 -17.28 8.87 -3.20
C MET A 1 -16.00 8.12 -2.86
N SER A 2 -16.03 6.80 -2.74
CA SER A 2 -14.79 6.04 -2.50
C SER A 2 -13.98 5.99 -3.79
N THR A 3 -12.75 6.46 -3.74
CA THR A 3 -11.79 6.39 -4.85
C THR A 3 -11.52 4.92 -5.19
N ARG A 4 -11.67 4.55 -6.47
CA ARG A 4 -11.42 3.18 -6.94
C ARG A 4 -9.98 3.07 -7.42
N ALA A 5 -9.21 2.21 -6.78
CA ALA A 5 -7.81 1.97 -7.12
C ALA A 5 -7.56 0.51 -7.52
N THR A 6 -6.88 0.28 -8.64
CA THR A 6 -6.48 -1.05 -9.10
C THR A 6 -5.10 -1.04 -9.74
N ILE A 7 -4.29 -2.05 -9.48
CA ILE A 7 -3.01 -2.25 -10.18
C ILE A 7 -3.32 -3.09 -11.43
N PRO A 8 -3.09 -2.65 -12.68
CA PRO A 8 -3.22 -3.52 -13.84
C PRO A 8 -2.15 -4.63 -13.84
N GLY A 9 -2.40 -5.76 -14.49
CA GLY A 9 -1.42 -6.85 -14.60
C GLY A 9 -0.29 -6.57 -15.59
N ASP A 10 -0.47 -5.58 -16.47
CA ASP A 10 0.45 -5.18 -17.52
C ASP A 10 0.56 -3.64 -17.57
N PRO A 11 1.77 -3.05 -17.49
CA PRO A 11 3.06 -3.73 -17.27
C PRO A 11 3.12 -4.40 -15.89
N PRO A 12 3.84 -5.52 -15.75
CA PRO A 12 4.04 -6.14 -14.45
C PRO A 12 4.93 -5.24 -13.57
N PRO A 13 4.84 -5.39 -12.23
CA PRO A 13 5.75 -4.69 -11.34
C PRO A 13 7.22 -5.01 -11.64
N VAL A 14 8.10 -4.01 -11.55
CA VAL A 14 9.53 -4.12 -11.83
C VAL A 14 10.30 -3.91 -10.53
N PHE A 15 11.20 -4.83 -10.20
CA PHE A 15 12.09 -4.65 -9.06
C PHE A 15 13.31 -3.81 -9.44
N ASP A 16 13.52 -2.71 -8.70
CA ASP A 16 14.73 -1.90 -8.77
C ASP A 16 15.62 -2.26 -7.57
N GLY A 17 16.67 -3.03 -7.85
CA GLY A 17 17.63 -3.47 -6.83
C GLY A 17 18.55 -2.36 -6.30
N ALA A 18 18.67 -1.22 -6.99
CA ALA A 18 19.49 -0.11 -6.53
C ALA A 18 18.76 0.68 -5.42
N THR A 19 17.44 0.81 -5.52
CA THR A 19 16.61 1.50 -4.53
C THR A 19 15.87 0.55 -3.57
N LEU A 20 15.94 -0.76 -3.83
CA LEU A 20 15.19 -1.81 -3.13
C LEU A 20 13.69 -1.54 -3.13
N GLN A 21 13.14 -1.26 -4.31
CA GLN A 21 11.74 -0.93 -4.51
C GLN A 21 11.11 -1.79 -5.60
N LEU A 22 9.83 -2.12 -5.43
CA LEU A 22 9.00 -2.64 -6.51
C LEU A 22 8.23 -1.46 -7.11
N GLN A 23 8.48 -1.15 -8.38
CA GLN A 23 7.83 -0.10 -9.16
C GLN A 23 6.65 -0.68 -9.94
N PHE A 24 5.52 0.02 -9.99
CA PHE A 24 4.29 -0.44 -10.62
C PHE A 24 3.37 0.72 -10.98
N VAL A 25 2.36 0.45 -11.81
CA VAL A 25 1.32 1.41 -12.15
C VAL A 25 0.09 1.13 -11.28
N VAL A 26 -0.57 2.19 -10.82
CA VAL A 26 -1.92 2.12 -10.24
C VAL A 26 -2.87 2.92 -11.11
N GLU A 27 -4.03 2.37 -11.41
CA GLU A 27 -5.15 3.08 -11.99
C GLU A 27 -6.08 3.54 -10.87
N ILE A 28 -6.25 4.85 -10.74
CA ILE A 28 -7.04 5.53 -9.71
C ILE A 28 -8.12 6.33 -10.44
N ASP A 29 -9.37 5.90 -10.34
CA ASP A 29 -10.52 6.49 -11.03
C ASP A 29 -10.27 6.71 -12.54
N GLY A 30 -9.57 5.76 -13.19
CA GLY A 30 -9.23 5.79 -14.62
C GLY A 30 -7.95 6.56 -14.97
N VAL A 31 -7.29 7.19 -13.99
CA VAL A 31 -6.00 7.88 -14.17
C VAL A 31 -4.87 6.97 -13.72
N ARG A 32 -3.83 6.82 -14.56
CA ARG A 32 -2.64 6.04 -14.21
C ARG A 32 -1.63 6.88 -13.44
N ALA A 33 -1.14 6.36 -12.33
CA ALA A 33 -0.06 6.92 -11.53
C ALA A 33 1.07 5.90 -11.37
N GLU A 34 2.31 6.35 -11.54
CA GLU A 34 3.49 5.54 -11.26
C GLU A 34 3.74 5.54 -9.75
N CYS A 35 3.86 4.34 -9.19
CA CYS A 35 4.04 4.13 -7.77
C CYS A 35 5.18 3.16 -7.51
N ALA A 36 5.71 3.20 -6.31
CA ALA A 36 6.68 2.25 -5.82
C ALA A 36 6.36 1.85 -4.38
N ILE A 37 6.81 0.67 -3.97
CA ILE A 37 6.77 0.20 -2.59
C ILE A 37 8.13 -0.37 -2.21
N THR A 38 8.61 0.02 -1.05
CA THR A 38 9.91 -0.42 -0.53
C THR A 38 9.90 -1.89 -0.12
N ALA A 39 11.04 -2.58 -0.25
CA ALA A 39 11.23 -3.94 0.24
C ALA A 39 10.90 -4.05 1.74
N GLU A 40 11.36 -3.09 2.56
CA GLU A 40 11.05 -2.99 3.99
C GLU A 40 9.53 -3.02 4.26
N ALA A 41 8.75 -2.26 3.48
CA ALA A 41 7.31 -2.24 3.65
C ALA A 41 6.67 -3.60 3.32
N LEU A 42 7.15 -4.27 2.27
CA LEU A 42 6.69 -5.60 1.86
C LEU A 42 7.00 -6.66 2.92
N GLU A 43 8.19 -6.61 3.53
CA GLU A 43 8.58 -7.49 4.64
C GLU A 43 7.70 -7.24 5.87
N ASP A 44 7.63 -5.99 6.33
CA ASP A 44 6.97 -5.62 7.59
C ASP A 44 5.45 -5.80 7.58
N HIS A 45 4.80 -5.60 6.43
CA HIS A 45 3.33 -5.45 6.36
C HIS A 45 2.63 -6.40 5.42
N PHE A 46 3.36 -7.06 4.53
CA PHE A 46 2.81 -7.95 3.49
C PHE A 46 3.44 -9.34 3.52
N GLY A 47 4.40 -9.58 4.43
CA GLY A 47 4.97 -10.88 4.72
C GLY A 47 5.97 -11.37 3.68
N ALA A 48 6.72 -10.47 3.04
CA ALA A 48 7.90 -10.91 2.29
C ALA A 48 8.89 -11.60 3.25
N ARG A 49 9.43 -12.75 2.83
CA ARG A 49 10.36 -13.54 3.65
C ARG A 49 11.78 -12.98 3.61
N SER A 50 12.11 -12.24 2.56
CA SER A 50 13.39 -11.57 2.36
C SER A 50 13.25 -10.45 1.32
N ALA A 51 14.31 -9.66 1.16
CA ALA A 51 14.45 -8.63 0.13
C ALA A 51 14.79 -9.18 -1.27
N LEU A 52 14.67 -10.50 -1.49
CA LEU A 52 14.83 -11.10 -2.81
C LEU A 52 13.58 -10.86 -3.67
N GLU A 53 13.76 -10.54 -4.95
CA GLU A 53 12.68 -10.16 -5.86
C GLU A 53 11.47 -11.13 -5.84
N ALA A 54 11.72 -12.44 -5.82
CA ALA A 54 10.65 -13.43 -5.83
C ALA A 54 9.76 -13.35 -4.57
N ASP A 55 10.36 -13.17 -3.39
CA ASP A 55 9.62 -13.04 -2.12
C ASP A 55 8.86 -11.71 -2.07
N LEU A 56 9.46 -10.64 -2.58
CA LEU A 56 8.85 -9.32 -2.68
C LEU A 56 7.63 -9.33 -3.62
N ARG A 57 7.76 -9.97 -4.79
CA ARG A 57 6.67 -10.10 -5.76
C ARG A 57 5.52 -10.93 -5.20
N GLU A 58 5.81 -12.04 -4.51
CA GLU A 58 4.78 -12.84 -3.85
C GLU A 58 4.02 -12.04 -2.78
N ALA A 59 4.73 -11.26 -1.96
CA ALA A 59 4.13 -10.39 -0.95
C ALA A 59 3.29 -9.27 -1.58
N PHE A 60 3.79 -8.68 -2.66
CA PHE A 60 3.07 -7.66 -3.42
C PHE A 60 1.74 -8.20 -3.95
N GLU A 61 1.73 -9.39 -4.57
CA GLU A 61 0.50 -9.99 -5.10
C GLU A 61 -0.51 -10.30 -3.99
N ARG A 62 -0.08 -10.79 -2.83
CA ARG A 62 -0.96 -10.96 -1.65
C ARG A 62 -1.52 -9.64 -1.13
N GLY A 63 -0.72 -8.56 -1.22
CA GLY A 63 -1.05 -7.22 -0.71
C GLY A 63 -1.76 -6.31 -1.72
N ARG A 64 -1.94 -6.76 -2.96
CA ARG A 64 -2.20 -5.92 -4.13
C ARG A 64 -3.31 -4.90 -3.97
N GLN A 65 -4.47 -5.31 -3.45
CA GLN A 65 -5.60 -4.40 -3.23
C GLN A 65 -5.26 -3.31 -2.20
N ARG A 66 -4.71 -3.69 -1.05
CA ARG A 66 -4.35 -2.77 0.03
C ARG A 66 -3.23 -1.80 -0.38
N ILE A 67 -2.32 -2.25 -1.25
CA ILE A 67 -1.29 -1.41 -1.86
C ILE A 67 -1.92 -0.38 -2.80
N ALA A 68 -2.87 -0.80 -3.66
CA ALA A 68 -3.57 0.10 -4.57
C ALA A 68 -4.34 1.20 -3.82
N GLU A 69 -5.08 0.82 -2.77
CA GLU A 69 -5.79 1.76 -1.90
C GLU A 69 -4.84 2.76 -1.24
N ALA A 70 -3.69 2.28 -0.72
CA ALA A 70 -2.68 3.15 -0.14
C ALA A 70 -2.07 4.15 -1.14
N CYS A 71 -1.87 3.74 -2.41
CA CYS A 71 -1.46 4.65 -3.46
C CYS A 71 -2.52 5.72 -3.74
N ALA A 72 -3.81 5.35 -3.78
CA ALA A 72 -4.87 6.31 -3.99
C ALA A 72 -4.95 7.38 -2.89
N ASP A 73 -4.80 6.98 -1.63
CA ASP A 73 -4.74 7.91 -0.50
C ASP A 73 -3.59 8.93 -0.69
N VAL A 74 -2.38 8.45 -0.98
CA VAL A 74 -1.18 9.31 -1.10
C VAL A 74 -1.21 10.18 -2.36
N VAL A 75 -1.71 9.65 -3.48
CA VAL A 75 -1.80 10.40 -4.75
C VAL A 75 -2.88 11.48 -4.69
N ALA A 76 -4.00 11.22 -4.02
CA ALA A 76 -5.06 12.21 -3.80
C ALA A 76 -4.54 13.45 -3.05
N ASP A 77 -3.53 13.29 -2.20
CA ASP A 77 -2.85 14.37 -1.49
C ASP A 77 -1.86 15.18 -2.38
N GLY A 78 -1.77 14.90 -3.69
CA GLY A 78 -1.22 15.83 -4.69
C GLY A 78 0.15 15.49 -5.29
N HIS A 79 0.65 14.26 -5.15
CA HIS A 79 2.06 13.94 -5.45
C HIS A 79 2.32 13.34 -6.85
N GLY A 80 1.31 13.17 -7.71
CA GLY A 80 1.47 12.63 -9.09
C GLY A 80 1.89 11.15 -9.18
N GLY A 81 2.46 10.62 -8.10
CA GLY A 81 2.85 9.24 -7.86
C GLY A 81 3.10 9.03 -6.36
N ALA A 82 3.37 7.79 -5.94
CA ALA A 82 3.58 7.47 -4.52
C ALA A 82 4.75 6.52 -4.32
N VAL A 83 5.56 6.76 -3.29
CA VAL A 83 6.49 5.75 -2.76
C VAL A 83 6.00 5.33 -1.38
N LEU A 84 5.56 4.07 -1.27
CA LEU A 84 5.03 3.52 -0.04
C LEU A 84 6.14 2.95 0.84
N HIS A 85 6.26 3.52 2.03
CA HIS A 85 7.23 3.12 3.05
C HIS A 85 6.53 2.42 4.22
N SER A 86 7.29 1.63 5.00
CA SER A 86 6.78 0.94 6.20
C SER A 86 6.10 1.91 7.18
N GLY A 87 6.63 3.13 7.31
CA GLY A 87 6.08 4.20 8.15
C GLY A 87 4.60 4.51 7.86
N TYR A 88 4.22 4.59 6.59
CA TYR A 88 2.83 4.86 6.16
C TYR A 88 1.88 3.82 6.74
N PHE A 89 2.19 2.53 6.55
CA PHE A 89 1.35 1.43 7.03
C PHE A 89 1.30 1.33 8.55
N ARG A 90 2.38 1.71 9.27
CA ARG A 90 2.38 1.77 10.73
C ARG A 90 1.43 2.86 11.25
N VAL A 91 1.41 4.03 10.61
CA VAL A 91 0.49 5.13 10.97
C VAL A 91 -0.95 4.72 10.70
N GLN A 92 -1.26 4.19 9.51
CA GLN A 92 -2.61 3.73 9.17
C GLN A 92 -3.12 2.65 10.13
N ARG A 93 -2.29 1.66 10.50
CA ARG A 93 -2.66 0.62 11.48
C ARG A 93 -2.94 1.22 12.86
N ARG A 94 -2.16 2.21 13.30
CA ARG A 94 -2.38 2.89 14.59
C ARG A 94 -3.67 3.71 14.59
N ALA A 95 -3.95 4.42 13.50
CA ALA A 95 -5.19 5.17 13.32
C ALA A 95 -6.41 4.23 13.37
N ALA A 96 -6.38 3.13 12.62
CA ALA A 96 -7.44 2.11 12.67
C ALA A 96 -7.65 1.53 14.07
N ALA A 97 -6.57 1.21 14.80
CA ALA A 97 -6.65 0.73 16.18
C ALA A 97 -7.19 1.79 17.15
N ALA A 98 -6.90 3.08 16.94
CA ALA A 98 -7.47 4.17 17.75
C ALA A 98 -8.98 4.32 17.53
N LEU A 99 -9.45 4.21 16.27
CA LEU A 99 -10.87 4.29 15.92
C LEU A 99 -11.66 3.11 16.49
N ALA A 100 -11.14 1.87 16.38
CA ALA A 100 -11.78 0.69 16.95
C ALA A 100 -11.93 0.77 18.49
N ARG A 101 -10.92 1.34 19.19
CA ARG A 101 -10.98 1.58 20.64
C ARG A 101 -12.04 2.62 21.01
N GLN A 102 -12.24 3.65 20.20
CA GLN A 102 -13.28 4.65 20.42
C GLN A 102 -14.68 4.07 20.24
N ALA A 103 -14.90 3.29 19.17
CA ALA A 103 -16.20 2.66 18.89
C ALA A 103 -16.63 1.69 20.00
N THR A 104 -15.68 0.93 20.58
CA THR A 104 -15.96 0.02 21.71
C THR A 104 -16.21 0.76 23.03
N SER A 105 -15.64 1.96 23.20
CA SER A 105 -15.87 2.81 24.39
C SER A 105 -17.20 3.57 24.38
N HIS A 106 -17.80 3.79 23.20
CA HIS A 106 -19.04 4.55 23.04
C HIS A 106 -20.30 3.66 22.98
N ALA A 107 -20.20 2.37 23.32
CA ALA A 107 -21.38 1.52 23.49
C ALA A 107 -22.24 2.01 24.66
N PRO A 108 -23.56 2.22 24.48
CA PRO A 108 -24.41 2.74 25.54
C PRO A 108 -24.50 1.73 26.69
N ARG A 109 -24.20 2.19 27.92
CA ARG A 109 -24.49 1.42 29.13
C ARG A 109 -26.01 1.36 29.29
N SER A 110 -26.55 0.14 29.24
CA SER A 110 -27.96 -0.16 29.52
C SER A 110 -28.32 0.15 30.97
#